data_AF-A0ABD3W8F1-F1
#
_entry.id   AF-A0ABD3W8F1-F1
#
_cell.length_a   1.000
_cell.length_b   1.000
_cell.length_c   1.000
_cell.angle_alpha   90.00
_cell.angle_beta   90.00
_cell.angle_gamma   90.00
#
_symmetry.space_group_name_H-M   'P 1'
#
loop_
_entity.id
_entity.type
_entity.pdbx_description
1 polymer ?
#
loop_
_entity_poly.entity_id
_entity_poly.type
_entity_poly.pdbx_seq_one_letter_code
_entity_poly.pdbx_strand_id
1 'polypeptide(L)'
;VARKSSDSATGTFGTVSWLVEGQARRIVLMWAAPYDFNLFSNWLGVGITTPGVIFHAEENDWYYQMYYGRSSDSLRFNRSAFYWESSPVIYTDDLIQISGTMSTGHQAQVKITVRPLNVSDLATPIKVLLE
;
A
#
# COMPACT_ATOMS: atom_id res chain seq x y z
N VAL A 1 -1.54 13.72 -6.13
CA VAL A 1 -2.89 13.24 -6.53
C VAL A 1 -2.76 12.57 -7.90
N ALA A 2 -3.15 11.29 -8.02
CA ALA A 2 -3.20 10.60 -9.32
C ALA A 2 -4.58 10.84 -9.97
N ARG A 3 -4.62 11.01 -11.29
CA ARG A 3 -5.86 11.21 -12.06
C ARG A 3 -5.76 10.48 -13.39
N LYS A 4 -6.89 9.97 -13.87
CA LYS A 4 -7.00 9.40 -15.22
C LYS A 4 -6.83 10.51 -16.26
N SER A 5 -6.54 10.12 -17.50
CA SER A 5 -6.56 11.04 -18.63
C SER A 5 -7.98 11.60 -18.87
N SER A 6 -8.05 12.84 -19.37
CA SER A 6 -9.31 13.44 -19.82
C SER A 6 -9.94 12.60 -20.93
N ASP A 7 -11.27 12.57 -20.99
CA ASP A 7 -12.06 11.98 -22.08
C ASP A 7 -11.78 10.49 -22.38
N SER A 8 -11.16 9.79 -21.44
CA SER A 8 -10.87 8.36 -21.50
C SER A 8 -11.66 7.60 -20.43
N ALA A 9 -12.25 6.47 -20.82
CA ALA A 9 -12.93 5.51 -19.93
C ALA A 9 -11.92 4.61 -19.19
N THR A 10 -10.89 5.22 -18.59
CA THR A 10 -9.82 4.54 -17.87
C THR A 10 -9.82 4.90 -16.38
N GLY A 11 -9.31 3.99 -15.56
CA GLY A 11 -9.11 4.22 -14.14
C GLY A 11 -7.76 4.86 -13.83
N THR A 12 -7.38 4.84 -12.55
CA THR A 12 -6.00 5.07 -12.11
C THR A 12 -5.47 3.86 -11.39
N PHE A 13 -4.20 3.55 -11.59
CA PHE A 13 -3.54 2.49 -10.85
C PHE A 13 -2.06 2.84 -10.68
N GLY A 14 -1.37 2.11 -9.82
CA GLY A 14 0.08 2.21 -9.70
C GLY A 14 0.58 1.79 -8.34
N THR A 15 1.84 2.15 -8.08
CA THR A 15 2.46 1.98 -6.78
C THR A 15 3.16 3.25 -6.30
N VAL A 16 3.30 3.38 -4.99
CA VAL A 16 4.18 4.35 -4.34
C VAL A 16 4.96 3.63 -3.27
N SER A 17 6.21 4.02 -3.06
CA SER A 17 7.07 3.39 -2.07
C SER A 17 7.88 4.40 -1.27
N TRP A 18 8.17 4.04 -0.03
CA TRP A 18 8.99 4.82 0.89
C TRP A 18 10.11 3.95 1.45
N LEU A 19 11.34 4.44 1.40
CA LEU A 19 12.46 3.80 2.07
C LEU A 19 12.30 3.99 3.60
N VAL A 20 12.39 2.90 4.34
CA VAL A 20 12.47 2.92 5.80
C VAL A 20 13.95 3.04 6.17
N GLU A 21 14.39 4.26 6.46
CA GLU A 21 15.76 4.53 6.89
C GLU A 21 16.13 3.69 8.12
N GLY A 22 17.36 3.19 8.14
CA GLY A 22 17.86 2.30 9.20
C GLY A 22 17.43 0.83 9.08
N GLN A 23 16.46 0.49 8.20
CA GLN A 23 16.04 -0.90 7.99
C GLN A 23 16.40 -1.48 6.62
N ALA A 24 16.89 -0.65 5.69
CA ALA A 24 17.22 -1.05 4.32
C ALA A 24 16.07 -1.82 3.63
N ARG A 25 14.83 -1.32 3.80
CA ARG A 25 13.59 -1.88 3.25
C ARG A 25 12.68 -0.77 2.76
N ARG A 26 11.77 -1.11 1.86
CA ARG A 26 10.77 -0.18 1.31
C ARG A 26 9.37 -0.64 1.65
N ILE A 27 8.57 0.27 2.18
CA ILE A 27 7.12 0.09 2.24
C ILE A 27 6.59 0.33 0.84
N VAL A 28 5.72 -0.56 0.36
CA VAL A 28 5.12 -0.47 -0.97
C VAL A 28 3.59 -0.47 -0.83
N LEU A 29 2.98 0.54 -1.43
CA LEU A 29 1.54 0.70 -1.57
C LEU A 29 1.17 0.46 -3.03
N MET A 30 0.16 -0.35 -3.28
CA MET A 30 -0.49 -0.52 -4.58
C MET A 30 -1.92 -0.01 -4.50
N TRP A 31 -2.37 0.72 -5.52
CA TRP A 31 -3.79 1.04 -5.70
C TRP A 31 -4.25 0.71 -7.13
N ALA A 32 -5.51 0.34 -7.26
CA ALA A 32 -6.23 0.31 -8.52
C ALA A 32 -7.65 0.86 -8.28
N ALA A 33 -8.03 1.89 -9.05
CA ALA A 33 -9.35 2.50 -9.03
C ALA A 33 -9.90 2.51 -10.47
N PRO A 34 -10.77 1.55 -10.84
CA PRO A 34 -11.26 1.40 -12.21
C PRO A 34 -12.19 2.55 -12.61
N TYR A 35 -12.49 2.65 -13.91
CA TYR A 35 -13.52 3.56 -14.40
C TYR A 35 -14.92 2.98 -14.18
N ASP A 36 -15.12 1.71 -14.56
CA ASP A 36 -16.42 1.03 -14.53
C ASP A 36 -16.55 0.13 -13.31
N PHE A 37 -17.48 0.49 -12.42
CA PHE A 37 -17.74 -0.24 -11.17
C PHE A 37 -18.79 -1.34 -11.32
N ASN A 38 -19.42 -1.48 -12.50
CA ASN A 38 -20.29 -2.62 -12.78
C ASN A 38 -19.48 -3.91 -13.01
N LEU A 39 -18.24 -3.77 -13.48
CA LEU A 39 -17.35 -4.88 -13.83
C LEU A 39 -16.17 -5.03 -12.86
N PHE A 40 -15.75 -3.95 -12.21
CA PHE A 40 -14.55 -3.91 -11.38
C PHE A 40 -14.79 -3.21 -10.05
N SER A 41 -13.87 -3.38 -9.10
CA SER A 41 -13.87 -2.71 -7.80
C SER A 41 -12.52 -2.06 -7.53
N ASN A 42 -12.47 -1.19 -6.54
CA ASN A 42 -11.19 -0.63 -6.08
C ASN A 42 -10.35 -1.74 -5.43
N TRP A 43 -9.02 -1.67 -5.58
CA TRP A 43 -8.08 -2.58 -4.91
C TRP A 43 -6.98 -1.80 -4.22
N LEU A 44 -6.59 -2.30 -3.05
CA LEU A 44 -5.48 -1.79 -2.28
C LEU A 44 -4.55 -2.95 -1.92
N GLY A 45 -3.25 -2.74 -2.07
CA GLY A 45 -2.22 -3.63 -1.53
C GLY A 45 -1.25 -2.86 -0.66
N VAL A 46 -0.87 -3.44 0.48
CA VAL A 46 0.18 -2.89 1.35
C VAL A 46 1.20 -3.97 1.65
N GLY A 47 2.47 -3.61 1.62
CA GLY A 47 3.56 -4.54 1.87
C GLY A 47 4.89 -3.86 2.12
N ILE A 48 5.91 -4.70 2.25
CA ILE A 48 7.29 -4.27 2.48
C ILE A 48 8.25 -5.16 1.69
N THR A 49 9.33 -4.58 1.19
CA THR A 49 10.44 -5.35 0.64
C THR A 49 11.21 -6.07 1.75
N THR A 50 11.86 -7.17 1.40
CA THR A 50 12.72 -7.90 2.36
C THR A 50 14.01 -7.13 2.65
N PRO A 51 14.69 -7.39 3.80
CA PRO A 51 15.92 -6.68 4.17
C PRO A 51 16.97 -6.65 3.06
N GLY A 52 17.52 -5.47 2.77
CA GLY A 52 18.53 -5.25 1.72
C GLY A 52 17.95 -4.93 0.34
N VAL A 53 16.65 -5.14 0.12
CA VAL A 53 15.97 -4.79 -1.13
C VAL A 53 15.54 -3.32 -1.07
N ILE A 54 16.44 -2.43 -1.48
CA ILE A 54 16.24 -0.97 -1.48
C ILE A 54 16.06 -0.36 -2.87
N PHE A 55 16.11 -1.17 -3.93
CA PHE A 55 15.87 -0.69 -5.29
C PHE A 55 14.39 -0.32 -5.51
N HIS A 56 14.16 0.53 -6.50
CA HIS A 56 12.81 0.80 -7.01
C HIS A 56 12.46 -0.26 -8.05
N ALA A 57 11.23 -0.76 -8.05
CA ALA A 57 10.76 -1.56 -9.18
C ALA A 57 10.86 -0.78 -10.50
N GLU A 58 11.14 -1.51 -11.56
CA GLU A 58 11.05 -0.98 -12.91
C GLU A 58 9.58 -0.82 -13.30
N GLU A 59 9.27 0.30 -13.95
CA GLU A 59 7.94 0.63 -14.49
C GLU A 59 6.77 0.30 -13.54
N ASN A 60 6.07 -0.81 -13.82
CA ASN A 60 4.86 -1.26 -13.16
C ASN A 60 5.02 -2.65 -12.53
N ASP A 61 6.25 -3.15 -12.34
CA ASP A 61 6.49 -4.52 -11.88
C ASP A 61 5.85 -4.79 -10.52
N TRP A 62 6.03 -3.89 -9.55
CA TRP A 62 5.35 -4.03 -8.26
C TRP A 62 3.84 -3.92 -8.37
N TYR A 63 3.32 -3.12 -9.30
CA TYR A 63 1.88 -3.06 -9.53
C TYR A 63 1.36 -4.43 -9.99
N TYR A 64 1.95 -4.99 -11.04
CA TYR A 64 1.52 -6.29 -11.59
C TYR A 64 1.72 -7.43 -10.60
N GLN A 65 2.85 -7.44 -9.88
CA GLN A 65 3.11 -8.42 -8.83
C GLN A 65 2.07 -8.31 -7.71
N MET A 66 1.78 -7.10 -7.24
CA MET A 66 0.82 -6.91 -6.15
C MET A 66 -0.61 -7.18 -6.59
N TYR A 67 -1.01 -6.77 -7.79
CA TYR A 67 -2.40 -6.91 -8.24
C TYR A 67 -2.73 -8.35 -8.70
N TYR A 68 -1.90 -8.92 -9.59
CA TYR A 68 -2.15 -10.24 -10.18
C TYR A 68 -1.35 -11.37 -9.51
N GLY A 69 -0.21 -11.04 -8.91
CA GLY A 69 0.74 -12.03 -8.39
C GLY A 69 0.56 -12.37 -6.92
N ARG A 70 1.69 -12.76 -6.31
CA ARG A 70 1.82 -13.16 -4.90
C ARG A 70 3.13 -12.63 -4.32
N SER A 71 3.21 -12.66 -3.00
CA SER A 71 4.44 -12.37 -2.27
C SER A 71 5.63 -13.20 -2.80
N SER A 72 6.81 -12.59 -2.86
CA SER A 72 8.08 -13.18 -3.30
C SER A 72 9.15 -13.00 -2.23
N ASP A 73 10.37 -13.47 -2.51
CA ASP A 73 11.52 -13.26 -1.63
C ASP A 73 12.01 -11.82 -1.60
N SER A 74 11.55 -10.97 -2.52
CA SER A 74 11.89 -9.54 -2.58
C SER A 74 10.77 -8.63 -2.06
N LEU A 75 9.51 -9.06 -2.07
CA LEU A 75 8.35 -8.27 -1.69
C LEU A 75 7.28 -9.13 -1.02
N ARG A 76 6.93 -8.80 0.22
CA ARG A 76 5.83 -9.43 0.98
C ARG A 76 4.70 -8.44 1.15
N PHE A 77 3.46 -8.85 0.85
CA PHE A 77 2.31 -7.95 0.88
C PHE A 77 0.99 -8.69 1.09
N ASN A 78 0.00 -7.93 1.56
CA ASN A 78 -1.42 -8.31 1.56
C ASN A 78 -2.20 -7.37 0.64
N ARG A 79 -3.33 -7.83 0.11
CA ARG A 79 -4.23 -7.02 -0.73
C ARG A 79 -5.68 -7.38 -0.50
N SER A 80 -6.58 -6.44 -0.78
CA SER A 80 -8.02 -6.70 -0.81
C SER A 80 -8.73 -5.80 -1.82
N ALA A 81 -9.88 -6.27 -2.27
CA ALA A 81 -10.86 -5.46 -2.97
C ALA A 81 -11.64 -4.59 -1.96
N PHE A 82 -12.05 -3.42 -2.43
CA PHE A 82 -12.86 -2.43 -1.73
C PHE A 82 -14.10 -2.17 -2.58
N TYR A 83 -15.14 -2.97 -2.33
CA TYR A 83 -16.39 -2.92 -3.09
C TYR A 83 -17.58 -2.55 -2.20
N TRP A 84 -17.91 -3.40 -1.21
CA TRP A 84 -18.97 -3.13 -0.23
C TRP A 84 -18.43 -2.72 1.13
N GLU A 85 -17.35 -3.37 1.56
CA GLU A 85 -16.73 -3.14 2.86
C GLU A 85 -15.40 -2.41 2.69
N SER A 86 -15.10 -1.53 3.64
CA SER A 86 -13.85 -0.79 3.72
C SER A 86 -12.91 -1.34 4.80
N SER A 87 -12.96 -2.66 5.00
CA SER A 87 -12.09 -3.36 5.95
C SER A 87 -10.62 -3.11 5.62
N PRO A 88 -9.79 -2.74 6.61
CA PRO A 88 -8.41 -2.39 6.34
C PRO A 88 -7.60 -3.60 5.84
N VAL A 89 -6.76 -3.38 4.84
CA VAL A 89 -5.70 -4.32 4.49
C VAL A 89 -4.56 -4.12 5.47
N ILE A 90 -4.20 -5.18 6.18
CA ILE A 90 -3.15 -5.15 7.19
C ILE A 90 -2.04 -6.08 6.76
N TYR A 91 -0.81 -5.57 6.71
CA TYR A 91 0.42 -6.36 6.63
C TYR A 91 1.21 -6.15 7.92
N THR A 92 1.79 -7.23 8.47
CA THR A 92 2.63 -7.17 9.67
C THR A 92 3.82 -8.11 9.49
N ASP A 93 5.00 -7.65 9.89
CA ASP A 93 6.19 -8.47 10.11
C ASP A 93 6.70 -8.28 11.55
N ASP A 94 7.91 -8.74 11.87
CA ASP A 94 8.46 -8.68 13.23
C ASP A 94 8.75 -7.25 13.74
N LEU A 95 8.77 -6.24 12.86
CA LEU A 95 9.21 -4.89 13.19
C LEU A 95 8.10 -3.85 12.98
N ILE A 96 7.30 -3.99 11.92
CA ILE A 96 6.32 -2.99 11.53
C ILE A 96 4.97 -3.60 11.21
N GLN A 97 3.94 -2.78 11.41
CA GLN A 97 2.61 -3.01 10.88
C GLN A 97 2.23 -1.87 9.93
N ILE A 98 1.69 -2.27 8.78
CA ILE A 98 1.13 -1.36 7.78
C ILE A 98 -0.36 -1.67 7.69
N SER A 99 -1.20 -0.66 7.89
CA SER A 99 -2.64 -0.74 7.71
C SER A 99 -3.08 0.25 6.64
N GLY A 100 -3.89 -0.20 5.69
CA GLY A 100 -4.41 0.63 4.62
C GLY A 100 -5.91 0.49 4.43
N THR A 101 -6.59 1.61 4.22
CA THR A 101 -8.00 1.66 3.81
C THR A 101 -8.14 2.45 2.52
N MET A 102 -9.06 2.02 1.67
CA MET A 102 -9.44 2.72 0.45
C MET A 102 -10.95 2.94 0.43
N SER A 103 -11.43 4.11 -0.03
CA SER A 103 -12.86 4.31 -0.23
C SER A 103 -13.37 3.47 -1.42
N THR A 104 -14.67 3.14 -1.44
CA THR A 104 -15.29 2.32 -2.50
C THR A 104 -15.83 3.12 -3.69
N GLY A 105 -15.73 4.47 -3.68
CA GLY A 105 -16.22 5.32 -4.76
C GLY A 105 -15.19 5.61 -5.87
N HIS A 106 -15.65 6.28 -6.94
CA HIS A 106 -14.81 6.69 -8.09
C HIS A 106 -13.72 7.72 -7.74
N GLN A 107 -13.91 8.51 -6.68
CA GLN A 107 -12.88 9.41 -6.15
C GLN A 107 -12.18 8.72 -4.98
N ALA A 108 -11.31 7.78 -5.31
CA ALA A 108 -10.68 6.93 -4.31
C ALA A 108 -9.77 7.75 -3.36
N GLN A 109 -10.04 7.63 -2.07
CA GLN A 109 -9.18 8.13 -1.01
C GLN A 109 -8.48 6.94 -0.34
N VAL A 110 -7.16 7.01 -0.27
CA VAL A 110 -6.33 5.99 0.37
C VAL A 110 -5.71 6.59 1.63
N LYS A 111 -5.89 5.89 2.75
CA LYS A 111 -5.24 6.22 4.03
C LYS A 111 -4.35 5.06 4.43
N ILE A 112 -3.07 5.33 4.63
CA ILE A 112 -2.07 4.37 5.12
C ILE A 112 -1.59 4.81 6.49
N THR A 113 -1.50 3.85 7.41
CA THR A 113 -0.86 4.00 8.70
C THR A 113 0.28 3.01 8.79
N VAL A 114 1.47 3.51 9.11
CA VAL A 114 2.66 2.69 9.37
C VAL A 114 3.02 2.90 10.82
N ARG A 115 3.25 1.81 11.55
CA ARG A 115 3.72 1.87 12.93
C ARG A 115 4.75 0.77 13.21
N PRO A 116 5.75 1.02 14.06
CA PRO A 116 6.53 -0.06 14.64
C PRO A 116 5.64 -0.93 15.54
N LEU A 117 6.06 -2.18 15.77
CA LEU A 117 5.40 -3.05 16.73
C LEU A 117 5.82 -2.75 18.17
N ASN A 118 7.08 -2.36 18.38
CA ASN A 118 7.57 -2.01 19.71
C ASN A 118 7.36 -0.51 19.98
N VAL A 119 6.84 -0.19 21.15
CA VAL A 119 6.65 1.21 21.61
C VAL A 119 8.00 1.94 21.73
N SER A 120 9.08 1.21 22.06
CA SER A 120 10.45 1.74 22.09
C SER A 120 10.92 2.28 20.74
N ASP A 121 10.30 1.88 19.64
CA ASP A 121 10.71 2.26 18.29
C ASP A 121 9.85 3.41 17.73
N LEU A 122 8.87 3.89 18.51
CA LEU A 122 8.11 5.09 18.16
C LEU A 122 9.02 6.32 18.13
N ALA A 123 8.70 7.24 17.23
CA ALA A 123 9.33 8.55 17.21
C ALA A 123 9.09 9.27 18.55
N THR A 124 10.10 9.99 19.04
CA THR A 124 10.05 10.71 20.34
C THR A 124 8.78 11.54 20.53
N PRO A 125 8.31 12.33 19.55
CA PRO A 125 7.09 13.11 19.72
C PRO A 125 5.84 12.26 19.99
N ILE A 126 5.80 11.03 19.50
CA ILE A 126 4.66 10.12 19.71
C ILE A 126 4.75 9.46 21.09
N LYS A 127 5.96 9.09 21.54
CA LYS A 127 6.16 8.51 22.87
C LYS A 127 5.66 9.43 23.99
N VAL A 128 5.98 10.73 23.89
CA VAL A 128 5.57 11.75 24.86
C VAL A 128 4.05 11.91 24.95
N LEU A 129 3.29 11.57 23.89
CA LEU A 129 1.82 11.61 23.91
C LEU A 129 1.19 10.39 24.61
N LEU A 130 1.98 9.34 24.89
CA LEU A 130 1.53 8.10 25.51
C LEU A 130 1.91 8.00 27.00
N GLU A 131 2.71 8.94 27.49
CA GLU A 131 3.09 9.11 28.91
C GLU A 131 2.17 10.14 29.60
#